data_AF-A0AAD6K6N9-F1
#
_entry.id   AF-A0AAD6K6N9-F1
#
_cell.length_a   1.000
_cell.length_b   1.000
_cell.length_c   1.000
_cell.angle_alpha   90.00
_cell.angle_beta   90.00
_cell.angle_gamma   90.00
#
_symmetry.space_group_name_H-M   'P 1'
#
loop_
_entity.id
_entity.type
_entity.pdbx_description
1 polymer ?
#
loop_
_entity_poly.entity_id
_entity_poly.type
_entity_poly.pdbx_seq_one_letter_code
_entity_poly.pdbx_strand_id
1 'polypeptide(L)'
;MGCSAAVQCAITAILLVSTTVSSDDKSPIPADPSSLNTWFQDNVKPLASRKGTLDPALEAAEAKQRTIKVRRDGSGEFKTLKDAIKTFVVTFRGSPGNMPTLSFAGTAREYGTVYSATLEVEADYFVAANIIIKNSSPMPTGTLVGEQAVALNIVGDKAAFYNCRFLGFQDTLCDHRGRHLFKDCYIEGTVDYIFGNGKSLYLGTKLQVIADAKGNFITAHARNNEGEDSGFSFVHCKVEGTGSGAYLGRAWMSRPRVVFAYTTMSGVDLFSLENTSAMGRGANTAARAKSSKKLTDDQVAPFLSLGFIEGSKWLLPPPS
;
A
#
# COMPACT_ATOMS: atom_id res chain seq x y z
N MET A 1 -32.80 -65.54 36.59
CA MET A 1 -33.31 -64.29 35.98
C MET A 1 -32.51 -63.15 36.57
N GLY A 2 -31.76 -62.41 35.75
CA GLY A 2 -30.92 -61.31 36.21
C GLY A 2 -29.90 -60.93 35.14
N CYS A 3 -30.33 -60.20 34.13
CA CYS A 3 -29.47 -59.59 33.13
C CYS A 3 -29.37 -58.10 33.47
N SER A 4 -28.19 -57.65 33.92
CA SER A 4 -27.91 -56.24 34.20
C SER A 4 -27.53 -55.55 32.88
N ALA A 5 -28.40 -54.66 32.39
CA ALA A 5 -28.11 -53.83 31.23
C ALA A 5 -27.28 -52.61 31.69
N ALA A 6 -26.00 -52.60 31.32
CA ALA A 6 -25.15 -51.43 31.49
C ALA A 6 -25.60 -50.33 30.51
N VAL A 7 -26.13 -49.22 31.05
CA VAL A 7 -26.43 -48.02 30.28
C VAL A 7 -25.11 -47.29 30.01
N GLN A 8 -24.57 -47.45 28.81
CA GLN A 8 -23.42 -46.71 28.33
C GLN A 8 -23.86 -45.26 28.04
N CYS A 9 -23.65 -44.35 28.99
CA CYS A 9 -23.91 -42.94 28.80
C CYS A 9 -22.79 -42.34 27.93
N ALA A 10 -23.05 -42.18 26.62
CA ALA A 10 -22.12 -41.52 25.71
C ALA A 10 -22.14 -40.01 25.98
N ILE A 11 -21.13 -39.51 26.69
CA ILE A 11 -20.88 -38.07 26.80
C ILE A 11 -20.32 -37.61 25.45
N THR A 12 -21.20 -37.13 24.57
CA THR A 12 -20.80 -36.44 23.35
C THR A 12 -20.22 -35.08 23.74
N ALA A 13 -18.91 -35.01 23.94
CA ALA A 13 -18.20 -33.74 24.04
C ALA A 13 -18.25 -33.06 22.67
N ILE A 14 -19.21 -32.14 22.49
CA ILE A 14 -19.20 -31.21 21.37
C ILE A 14 -17.99 -30.30 21.61
N LEU A 15 -16.86 -30.62 20.98
CA LEU A 15 -15.78 -29.67 20.81
C LEU A 15 -16.34 -28.53 19.94
N LEU A 16 -16.86 -27.50 20.59
CA LEU A 16 -16.96 -26.18 19.99
C LEU A 16 -15.52 -25.75 19.76
N VAL A 17 -15.00 -26.09 18.59
CA VAL A 17 -13.83 -25.40 18.04
C VAL A 17 -14.33 -23.97 17.86
N SER A 18 -14.11 -23.13 18.86
CA SER A 18 -14.11 -21.70 18.66
C SER A 18 -13.05 -21.48 17.60
N THR A 19 -13.46 -21.35 16.34
CA THR A 19 -12.59 -20.82 15.30
C THR A 19 -12.26 -19.43 15.79
N THR A 20 -11.13 -19.29 16.48
CA THR A 20 -10.56 -17.99 16.78
C THR A 20 -10.36 -17.35 15.42
N VAL A 21 -11.20 -16.36 15.13
CA VAL A 21 -11.17 -15.59 13.88
C VAL A 21 -9.93 -14.70 13.97
N SER A 22 -8.75 -15.31 13.80
CA SER A 22 -7.47 -14.62 13.83
C SER A 22 -7.17 -14.09 12.44
N SER A 23 -6.83 -12.81 12.37
CA SER A 23 -5.99 -12.34 11.27
C SER A 23 -4.64 -13.07 11.38
N ASP A 24 -4.10 -13.56 10.27
CA ASP A 24 -2.86 -14.33 10.26
C ASP A 24 -1.80 -13.65 9.37
N ASP A 25 -0.59 -13.53 9.90
CA ASP A 25 0.58 -13.02 9.17
C ASP A 25 1.31 -14.12 8.39
N LYS A 26 0.96 -15.39 8.62
CA LYS A 26 1.61 -16.55 8.00
C LYS A 26 0.89 -17.04 6.74
N SER A 27 -0.40 -16.79 6.63
CA SER A 27 -1.22 -17.20 5.49
C SER A 27 -0.75 -16.48 4.22
N PRO A 28 -0.19 -17.21 3.23
CA PRO A 28 0.35 -16.58 2.04
C PRO A 28 -0.78 -16.06 1.15
N ILE A 29 -0.52 -14.92 0.50
CA ILE A 29 -1.37 -14.38 -0.57
C ILE A 29 -1.44 -15.43 -1.68
N PRO A 30 -2.64 -15.86 -2.09
CA PRO A 30 -2.80 -16.93 -3.07
C PRO A 30 -2.24 -16.51 -4.43
N ALA A 31 -1.72 -17.48 -5.18
CA ALA A 31 -1.23 -17.24 -6.55
C ALA A 31 -2.36 -16.98 -7.55
N ASP A 32 -3.55 -17.53 -7.29
CA ASP A 32 -4.74 -17.32 -8.12
C ASP A 32 -5.40 -15.97 -7.76
N PRO A 33 -5.48 -15.01 -8.70
CA PRO A 33 -6.10 -13.71 -8.44
C PRO A 33 -7.60 -13.82 -8.10
N SER A 34 -8.30 -14.88 -8.53
CA SER A 34 -9.73 -15.04 -8.23
C SER A 34 -10.00 -15.24 -6.73
N SER A 35 -9.01 -15.77 -6.01
CA SER A 35 -9.08 -16.03 -4.57
C SER A 35 -8.65 -14.85 -3.70
N LEU A 36 -8.15 -13.76 -4.30
CA LEU A 36 -7.51 -12.66 -3.57
C LEU A 36 -8.47 -11.93 -2.62
N ASN A 37 -9.68 -11.64 -3.06
CA ASN A 37 -10.66 -10.92 -2.24
C ASN A 37 -11.16 -11.76 -1.08
N THR A 38 -11.44 -13.04 -1.31
CA THR A 38 -11.80 -14.00 -0.26
C THR A 38 -10.68 -14.12 0.76
N TRP A 39 -9.44 -14.33 0.30
CA TRP A 39 -8.27 -14.37 1.17
C TRP A 39 -8.11 -13.11 2.01
N PHE A 40 -8.31 -11.93 1.41
CA PHE A 40 -8.21 -10.66 2.13
C PHE A 40 -9.29 -10.53 3.21
N GLN A 41 -10.53 -10.91 2.90
CA GLN A 41 -11.65 -10.93 3.87
C GLN A 41 -11.43 -11.96 4.98
N ASP A 42 -10.71 -13.04 4.70
CA ASP A 42 -10.36 -14.07 5.67
C ASP A 42 -9.20 -13.68 6.59
N ASN A 43 -8.30 -12.83 6.12
CA ASN A 43 -7.14 -12.42 6.88
C ASN A 43 -7.24 -11.01 7.48
N VAL A 44 -8.17 -10.16 7.02
CA VAL A 44 -8.36 -8.79 7.53
C VAL A 44 -9.77 -8.67 8.11
N LYS A 45 -9.89 -9.05 9.39
CA LYS A 45 -11.17 -9.11 10.11
C LYS A 45 -11.47 -7.78 10.83
N PRO A 46 -12.76 -7.42 11.00
CA PRO A 46 -13.16 -6.18 11.67
C PRO A 46 -12.79 -6.16 13.15
N LEU A 47 -12.72 -4.95 13.72
CA LEU A 47 -12.35 -4.69 15.12
C LEU A 47 -13.08 -5.58 16.12
N ALA A 48 -14.40 -5.77 15.93
CA ALA A 48 -15.23 -6.58 16.83
C ALA A 48 -14.75 -8.04 16.95
N SER A 49 -14.12 -8.57 15.92
CA SER A 49 -13.60 -9.95 15.89
C SER A 49 -12.17 -10.07 16.41
N ARG A 50 -11.47 -8.96 16.65
CA ARG A 50 -10.02 -8.92 16.91
C ARG A 50 -9.63 -8.15 18.18
N LYS A 51 -10.60 -7.72 18.97
CA LYS A 51 -10.34 -7.02 20.23
C LYS A 51 -9.44 -7.86 21.15
N GLY A 52 -8.39 -7.25 21.68
CA GLY A 52 -7.33 -7.88 22.47
C GLY A 52 -6.17 -8.46 21.65
N THR A 53 -6.23 -8.42 20.31
CA THR A 53 -5.17 -8.91 19.41
C THR A 53 -4.53 -7.80 18.58
N LEU A 54 -5.15 -6.61 18.54
CA LEU A 54 -4.63 -5.44 17.85
C LEU A 54 -3.69 -4.63 18.76
N ASP A 55 -2.93 -3.74 18.14
CA ASP A 55 -2.14 -2.75 18.85
C ASP A 55 -3.05 -1.94 19.80
N PRO A 56 -2.73 -1.85 21.11
CA PRO A 56 -3.60 -1.19 22.09
C PRO A 56 -3.90 0.28 21.76
N ALA A 57 -2.97 0.97 21.09
CA ALA A 57 -3.15 2.34 20.64
C ALA A 57 -4.24 2.47 19.57
N LEU A 58 -4.33 1.50 18.64
CA LEU A 58 -5.39 1.43 17.65
C LEU A 58 -6.73 1.14 18.31
N GLU A 59 -6.80 0.16 19.22
CA GLU A 59 -8.04 -0.16 19.93
C GLU A 59 -8.58 1.03 20.73
N ALA A 60 -7.68 1.76 21.39
CA ALA A 60 -8.03 2.97 22.14
C ALA A 60 -8.55 4.10 21.23
N ALA A 61 -8.01 4.22 20.02
CA ALA A 61 -8.45 5.21 19.04
C ALA A 61 -9.81 4.85 18.45
N GLU A 62 -10.01 3.59 18.05
CA GLU A 62 -11.29 3.10 17.52
C GLU A 62 -12.43 3.18 18.54
N ALA A 63 -12.13 3.03 19.84
CA ALA A 63 -13.12 3.19 20.90
C ALA A 63 -13.68 4.63 21.04
N LYS A 64 -13.02 5.62 20.41
CA LYS A 64 -13.38 7.05 20.48
C LYS A 64 -13.63 7.64 19.10
N GLN A 65 -14.10 6.83 18.15
CA GLN A 65 -14.35 7.27 16.78
C GLN A 65 -15.37 8.41 16.73
N ARG A 66 -15.05 9.47 15.99
CA ARG A 66 -15.97 10.55 15.63
C ARG A 66 -15.89 10.78 14.12
N THR A 67 -17.03 10.73 13.44
CA THR A 67 -17.10 11.18 12.05
C THR A 67 -17.14 12.70 12.03
N ILE A 68 -16.20 13.30 11.30
CA ILE A 68 -16.13 14.74 11.06
C ILE A 68 -16.40 15.00 9.59
N LYS A 69 -17.42 15.81 9.27
CA LYS A 69 -17.67 16.22 7.88
C LYS A 69 -16.89 17.49 7.55
N VAL A 70 -16.00 17.42 6.56
CA VAL A 70 -15.33 18.60 5.99
C VAL A 70 -15.91 18.86 4.61
N ARG A 71 -16.31 20.11 4.33
CA ARG A 71 -16.90 20.51 3.04
C ARG A 71 -16.27 21.80 2.53
N ARG A 72 -16.01 21.86 1.22
CA ARG A 72 -15.39 23.00 0.55
C ARG A 72 -16.22 24.29 0.63
N ASP A 73 -17.55 24.14 0.71
CA ASP A 73 -18.49 25.26 0.87
C ASP A 73 -18.57 25.81 2.30
N GLY A 74 -17.77 25.26 3.24
CA GLY A 74 -17.77 25.67 4.64
C GLY A 74 -18.94 25.14 5.47
N SER A 75 -19.84 24.33 4.90
CA SER A 75 -20.95 23.71 5.63
C SER A 75 -20.55 22.47 6.46
N GLY A 76 -19.25 22.18 6.54
CA GLY A 76 -18.68 21.13 7.38
C GLY A 76 -18.44 21.60 8.83
N GLU A 77 -18.07 20.67 9.70
CA GLU A 77 -17.73 20.94 11.11
C GLU A 77 -16.44 21.75 11.27
N PHE A 78 -15.54 21.73 10.27
CA PHE A 78 -14.29 22.48 10.27
C PHE A 78 -14.09 23.22 8.96
N LYS A 79 -13.46 24.40 9.04
CA LYS A 79 -13.11 25.25 7.89
C LYS A 79 -11.89 24.73 7.12
N THR A 80 -11.00 23.99 7.79
CA THR A 80 -9.81 23.40 7.17
C THR A 80 -9.61 21.94 7.62
N LEU A 81 -8.98 21.12 6.76
CA LEU A 81 -8.57 19.75 7.11
C LEU A 81 -7.56 19.76 8.26
N LYS A 82 -6.66 20.75 8.31
CA LYS A 82 -5.61 20.87 9.33
C LYS A 82 -6.17 21.00 10.75
N ASP A 83 -7.28 21.71 10.92
CA ASP A 83 -7.93 21.89 12.22
C ASP A 83 -8.62 20.58 12.71
N ALA A 84 -9.06 19.74 11.78
CA ALA A 84 -9.74 18.48 12.08
C ALA A 84 -8.78 17.33 12.46
N ILE A 85 -7.50 17.41 12.08
CA ILE A 85 -6.53 16.30 12.12
C ILE A 85 -5.73 16.21 13.43
N LYS A 86 -5.82 17.19 14.34
CA LYS A 86 -4.84 17.38 15.43
C LYS A 86 -4.92 16.42 16.62
N THR A 87 -5.79 15.41 16.64
CA THR A 87 -6.07 14.65 17.88
C THR A 87 -6.43 13.16 17.75
N PHE A 88 -6.51 12.57 16.55
CA PHE A 88 -7.05 11.21 16.40
C PHE A 88 -6.42 10.40 15.27
N VAL A 89 -6.60 9.08 15.31
CA VAL A 89 -6.49 8.23 14.10
C VAL A 89 -7.45 8.79 13.06
N VAL A 90 -6.91 9.18 11.90
CA VAL A 90 -7.66 9.89 10.88
C VAL A 90 -8.09 8.93 9.78
N THR A 91 -9.39 8.88 9.52
CA THR A 91 -9.95 8.20 8.35
C THR A 91 -10.52 9.20 7.36
N PHE A 92 -9.98 9.23 6.13
CA PHE A 92 -10.62 9.92 5.01
C PHE A 92 -11.49 8.95 4.22
N ARG A 93 -12.75 9.30 4.00
CA ARG A 93 -13.72 8.43 3.31
C ARG A 93 -14.49 9.19 2.24
N GLY A 94 -14.38 8.71 1.01
CA GLY A 94 -15.20 9.11 -0.12
C GLY A 94 -16.19 8.01 -0.53
N SER A 95 -17.01 8.31 -1.54
CA SER A 95 -17.88 7.31 -2.17
C SER A 95 -17.17 6.72 -3.41
N PRO A 96 -17.20 5.40 -3.65
CA PRO A 96 -16.52 4.78 -4.79
C PRO A 96 -16.93 5.38 -6.15
N GLY A 97 -18.21 5.72 -6.32
CA GLY A 97 -18.74 6.34 -7.55
C GLY A 97 -18.58 7.87 -7.61
N ASN A 98 -18.09 8.50 -6.54
CA ASN A 98 -17.88 9.95 -6.46
C ASN A 98 -16.74 10.25 -5.47
N MET A 99 -15.51 9.96 -5.88
CA MET A 99 -14.32 10.16 -5.05
C MET A 99 -14.00 11.66 -4.96
N PRO A 100 -13.92 12.25 -3.75
CA PRO A 100 -13.45 13.62 -3.60
C PRO A 100 -11.97 13.71 -4.00
N THR A 101 -11.58 14.84 -4.58
CA THR A 101 -10.20 15.12 -5.00
C THR A 101 -9.55 16.15 -4.10
N LEU A 102 -8.45 15.79 -3.46
CA LEU A 102 -7.49 16.70 -2.84
C LEU A 102 -6.48 17.09 -3.91
N SER A 103 -6.28 18.40 -4.13
CA SER A 103 -5.35 18.87 -5.14
C SER A 103 -4.58 20.12 -4.73
N PHE A 104 -3.28 20.10 -5.00
CA PHE A 104 -2.35 21.20 -4.78
C PHE A 104 -1.29 21.20 -5.90
N ALA A 105 -0.72 22.37 -6.23
CA ALA A 105 0.27 22.54 -7.28
C ALA A 105 1.64 22.95 -6.71
N GLY A 106 2.11 22.21 -5.70
CA GLY A 106 3.43 22.42 -5.11
C GLY A 106 4.53 21.74 -5.93
N THR A 107 5.68 22.39 -6.05
CA THR A 107 6.90 21.82 -6.65
C THR A 107 8.07 21.89 -5.67
N ALA A 108 9.08 21.04 -5.88
CA ALA A 108 10.28 21.03 -5.08
C ALA A 108 11.10 22.32 -5.18
N ARG A 109 10.95 23.08 -6.26
CA ARG A 109 11.59 24.39 -6.44
C ARG A 109 11.14 25.39 -5.37
N GLU A 110 9.87 25.33 -4.97
CA GLU A 110 9.29 26.26 -3.99
C GLU A 110 9.32 25.68 -2.57
N TYR A 111 9.02 24.39 -2.42
CA TYR A 111 8.80 23.77 -1.11
C TYR A 111 9.88 22.74 -0.73
N GLY A 112 10.71 22.30 -1.68
CA GLY A 112 11.45 21.03 -1.55
C GLY A 112 10.54 19.82 -1.84
N THR A 113 11.13 18.68 -2.20
CA THR A 113 10.38 17.51 -2.68
C THR A 113 9.29 17.08 -1.71
N VAL A 114 9.64 16.82 -0.45
CA VAL A 114 8.69 16.28 0.53
C VAL A 114 7.56 17.27 0.83
N TYR A 115 7.86 18.55 1.02
CA TYR A 115 6.85 19.57 1.33
C TYR A 115 6.08 20.08 0.10
N SER A 116 6.39 19.59 -1.09
CA SER A 116 5.56 19.81 -2.29
C SER A 116 4.26 18.98 -2.27
N ALA A 117 4.11 18.08 -1.29
CA ALA A 117 3.00 17.15 -1.16
C ALA A 117 1.63 17.83 -1.12
N THR A 118 0.65 17.28 -1.85
CA THR A 118 -0.76 17.67 -1.72
C THR A 118 -1.35 17.24 -0.38
N LEU A 119 -0.96 16.06 0.09
CA LEU A 119 -1.27 15.56 1.43
C LEU A 119 0.00 15.00 2.07
N GLU A 120 0.27 15.42 3.30
CA GLU A 120 1.26 14.82 4.18
C GLU A 120 0.56 14.06 5.31
N VAL A 121 0.90 12.79 5.47
CA VAL A 121 0.34 11.87 6.47
C VAL A 121 1.41 11.59 7.51
N GLU A 122 1.37 12.35 8.62
CA GLU A 122 2.23 12.13 9.78
C GLU A 122 1.61 11.19 10.82
N ALA A 123 0.29 10.99 10.76
CA ALA A 123 -0.45 10.23 11.76
C ALA A 123 -0.28 8.72 11.56
N ASP A 124 -0.02 8.01 12.66
CA ASP A 124 -0.07 6.55 12.67
C ASP A 124 -1.52 6.05 12.49
N TYR A 125 -1.67 4.85 11.91
CA TYR A 125 -2.96 4.21 11.66
C TYR A 125 -3.88 5.00 10.71
N PHE A 126 -3.35 5.94 9.93
CA PHE A 126 -4.14 6.70 8.96
C PHE A 126 -4.82 5.78 7.95
N VAL A 127 -6.11 6.00 7.69
CA VAL A 127 -6.85 5.25 6.68
C VAL A 127 -7.43 6.21 5.64
N ALA A 128 -7.31 5.88 4.35
CA ALA A 128 -8.07 6.55 3.31
C ALA A 128 -8.79 5.54 2.42
N ALA A 129 -10.05 5.81 2.10
CA ALA A 129 -10.83 4.99 1.18
C ALA A 129 -11.60 5.85 0.16
N ASN A 130 -11.49 5.49 -1.12
CA ASN A 130 -12.19 6.14 -2.22
C ASN A 130 -11.89 7.65 -2.33
N ILE A 131 -10.61 8.03 -2.23
CA ILE A 131 -10.15 9.42 -2.34
C ILE A 131 -9.17 9.55 -3.52
N ILE A 132 -9.20 10.70 -4.19
CA ILE A 132 -8.19 11.09 -5.16
C ILE A 132 -7.26 12.11 -4.50
N ILE A 133 -5.95 11.88 -4.57
CA ILE A 133 -4.91 12.82 -4.14
C ILE A 133 -4.06 13.14 -5.36
N LYS A 134 -4.02 14.42 -5.75
CA LYS A 134 -3.41 14.86 -7.00
C LYS A 134 -2.49 16.04 -6.79
N ASN A 135 -1.22 15.91 -7.18
CA ASN A 135 -0.42 17.09 -7.47
C ASN A 135 -0.76 17.60 -8.88
N SER A 136 -1.22 18.84 -8.98
CA SER A 136 -1.66 19.46 -10.25
C SER A 136 -0.58 20.30 -10.92
N SER A 137 0.67 20.25 -10.45
CA SER A 137 1.80 20.87 -11.13
C SER A 137 1.95 20.32 -12.56
N PRO A 138 2.41 21.14 -13.52
CA PRO A 138 2.62 20.68 -14.89
C PRO A 138 3.68 19.59 -14.96
N MET A 139 3.64 18.77 -16.02
CA MET A 139 4.65 17.75 -16.25
C MET A 139 6.05 18.38 -16.29
N PRO A 140 7.05 17.80 -15.61
CA PRO A 140 8.42 18.28 -15.67
C PRO A 140 8.93 18.38 -17.10
N THR A 141 9.61 19.48 -17.41
CA THR A 141 10.28 19.67 -18.70
C THR A 141 11.62 18.93 -18.76
N GLY A 142 12.18 18.58 -17.59
CA GLY A 142 13.52 18.01 -17.45
C GLY A 142 14.63 19.03 -17.73
N THR A 143 14.31 20.32 -17.69
CA THR A 143 15.24 21.43 -17.94
C THR A 143 15.39 22.36 -16.74
N LEU A 144 14.45 22.33 -15.80
CA LEU A 144 14.47 23.17 -14.61
C LEU A 144 14.85 22.32 -13.39
N VAL A 145 15.52 22.95 -12.43
CA VAL A 145 15.81 22.34 -11.12
C VAL A 145 14.55 22.41 -10.25
N GLY A 146 14.23 21.34 -9.54
CA GLY A 146 13.14 21.31 -8.57
C GLY A 146 11.75 21.04 -9.16
N GLU A 147 11.65 20.35 -10.30
CA GLU A 147 10.36 20.05 -10.96
C GLU A 147 9.59 18.88 -10.31
N GLN A 148 10.15 18.23 -9.28
CA GLN A 148 9.46 17.16 -8.53
C GLN A 148 8.19 17.69 -7.87
N ALA A 149 7.12 16.88 -7.86
CA ALA A 149 5.80 17.33 -7.41
C ALA A 149 5.01 16.18 -6.76
N VAL A 150 5.06 16.13 -5.43
CA VAL A 150 4.50 15.02 -4.64
C VAL A 150 2.98 15.14 -4.51
N ALA A 151 2.24 14.06 -4.76
CA ALA A 151 0.81 14.00 -4.45
C ALA A 151 0.61 13.59 -2.99
N LEU A 152 1.27 12.53 -2.55
CA LEU A 152 1.17 12.02 -1.19
C LEU A 152 2.55 11.78 -0.58
N ASN A 153 2.78 12.31 0.61
CA ASN A 153 3.92 11.97 1.47
C ASN A 153 3.43 11.26 2.73
N ILE A 154 4.01 10.11 3.06
CA ILE A 154 3.60 9.29 4.21
C ILE A 154 4.79 9.08 5.13
N VAL A 155 4.66 9.61 6.35
CA VAL A 155 5.71 9.61 7.39
C VAL A 155 5.26 8.84 8.65
N GLY A 156 3.94 8.75 8.88
CA GLY A 156 3.32 7.97 9.94
C GLY A 156 3.31 6.48 9.63
N ASP A 157 3.31 5.64 10.66
CA ASP A 157 3.35 4.19 10.54
C ASP A 157 1.94 3.58 10.45
N LYS A 158 1.80 2.39 9.84
CA LYS A 158 0.53 1.64 9.80
C LYS A 158 -0.60 2.34 9.05
N ALA A 159 -0.28 3.02 7.94
CA ALA A 159 -1.28 3.66 7.08
C ALA A 159 -1.88 2.68 6.05
N ALA A 160 -3.20 2.73 5.82
CA ALA A 160 -3.90 1.91 4.84
C ALA A 160 -4.72 2.73 3.84
N PHE A 161 -4.58 2.40 2.56
CA PHE A 161 -5.26 3.06 1.46
C PHE A 161 -6.07 2.03 0.66
N TYR A 162 -7.38 2.28 0.50
CA TYR A 162 -8.33 1.39 -0.17
C TYR A 162 -9.00 2.09 -1.34
N ASN A 163 -8.82 1.58 -2.56
CA ASN A 163 -9.46 2.16 -3.75
C ASN A 163 -9.19 3.67 -3.88
N CYS A 164 -7.97 4.09 -3.54
CA CYS A 164 -7.51 5.47 -3.66
C CYS A 164 -6.78 5.69 -4.99
N ARG A 165 -6.75 6.94 -5.45
CA ARG A 165 -6.02 7.33 -6.66
C ARG A 165 -4.96 8.38 -6.32
N PHE A 166 -3.72 8.14 -6.73
CA PHE A 166 -2.60 9.06 -6.53
C PHE A 166 -2.09 9.52 -7.89
N LEU A 167 -2.23 10.82 -8.16
CA LEU A 167 -2.05 11.40 -9.49
C LEU A 167 -0.92 12.43 -9.50
N GLY A 168 0.03 12.28 -10.40
CA GLY A 168 1.21 13.14 -10.51
C GLY A 168 2.10 12.73 -11.68
N PHE A 169 3.31 13.30 -11.73
CA PHE A 169 4.32 12.98 -12.74
C PHE A 169 5.58 12.43 -12.08
N GLN A 170 6.55 13.31 -11.81
CA GLN A 170 7.76 12.95 -11.07
C GLN A 170 7.49 13.00 -9.55
N ASP A 171 7.90 11.95 -8.84
CA ASP A 171 7.80 11.82 -7.39
C ASP A 171 6.35 11.79 -6.86
N THR A 172 5.38 11.18 -7.58
CA THR A 172 3.96 11.16 -7.20
C THR A 172 3.69 10.70 -5.75
N LEU A 173 4.30 9.60 -5.32
CA LEU A 173 4.09 8.98 -4.00
C LEU A 173 5.41 8.85 -3.24
N CYS A 174 5.58 9.68 -2.21
CA CYS A 174 6.64 9.54 -1.23
C CYS A 174 6.19 8.60 -0.10
N ASP A 175 6.45 7.31 -0.29
CA ASP A 175 6.31 6.26 0.71
C ASP A 175 7.53 6.29 1.65
N HIS A 176 7.61 7.36 2.44
CA HIS A 176 8.84 7.82 3.08
C HIS A 176 9.40 6.80 4.07
N ARG A 177 8.58 6.36 5.04
CA ARG A 177 8.92 5.38 6.08
C ARG A 177 7.66 4.84 6.74
N GLY A 178 7.78 3.70 7.42
CA GLY A 178 6.65 3.07 8.11
C GLY A 178 6.09 1.87 7.33
N ARG A 179 5.08 1.22 7.91
CA ARG A 179 4.40 0.04 7.35
C ARG A 179 3.11 0.46 6.69
N HIS A 180 2.94 0.20 5.40
CA HIS A 180 1.75 0.65 4.69
C HIS A 180 1.07 -0.45 3.86
N LEU A 181 -0.25 -0.30 3.67
CA LEU A 181 -1.02 -1.09 2.70
C LEU A 181 -1.63 -0.17 1.64
N PHE A 182 -1.49 -0.54 0.37
CA PHE A 182 -2.23 0.02 -0.75
C PHE A 182 -3.03 -1.09 -1.42
N LYS A 183 -4.35 -1.16 -1.18
CA LYS A 183 -5.22 -2.18 -1.76
C LYS A 183 -6.17 -1.60 -2.80
N ASP A 184 -6.18 -2.21 -3.98
CA ASP A 184 -7.03 -1.84 -5.12
C ASP A 184 -6.85 -0.36 -5.54
N CYS A 185 -5.66 0.21 -5.31
CA CYS A 185 -5.37 1.59 -5.61
C CYS A 185 -5.00 1.80 -7.09
N TYR A 186 -4.92 3.06 -7.48
CA TYR A 186 -4.38 3.51 -8.76
C TYR A 186 -3.27 4.53 -8.51
N ILE A 187 -2.10 4.32 -9.10
CA ILE A 187 -0.94 5.21 -8.98
C ILE A 187 -0.44 5.52 -10.39
N GLU A 188 -0.28 6.80 -10.72
CA GLU A 188 0.29 7.22 -12.00
C GLU A 188 1.51 8.13 -11.82
N GLY A 189 2.42 8.08 -12.79
CA GLY A 189 3.53 9.01 -12.89
C GLY A 189 4.53 8.69 -14.00
N THR A 190 5.70 9.29 -13.90
CA THR A 190 6.78 9.17 -14.88
C THR A 190 8.09 8.72 -14.22
N VAL A 191 8.82 9.64 -13.58
CA VAL A 191 10.12 9.41 -12.94
C VAL A 191 9.92 9.19 -11.44
N ASP A 192 10.49 8.10 -10.92
CA ASP A 192 10.51 7.75 -9.49
C ASP A 192 9.15 7.89 -8.78
N TYR A 193 8.06 7.57 -9.48
CA TYR A 193 6.74 7.99 -9.01
C TYR A 193 6.25 7.24 -7.76
N ILE A 194 6.94 6.18 -7.35
CA ILE A 194 6.84 5.57 -6.01
C ILE A 194 8.25 5.52 -5.40
N PHE A 195 8.53 6.34 -4.40
CA PHE A 195 9.87 6.45 -3.82
C PHE A 195 9.84 6.57 -2.30
N GLY A 196 10.97 6.30 -1.66
CA GLY A 196 11.10 6.33 -0.19
C GLY A 196 11.66 5.06 0.40
N ASN A 197 11.60 4.95 1.72
CA ASN A 197 12.13 3.83 2.51
C ASN A 197 11.03 3.11 3.32
N GLY A 198 9.78 3.18 2.89
CA GLY A 198 8.67 2.44 3.50
C GLY A 198 8.82 0.91 3.41
N LYS A 199 8.05 0.22 4.27
CA LYS A 199 7.82 -1.22 4.27
C LYS A 199 6.38 -1.48 3.87
N SER A 200 6.13 -1.61 2.57
CA SER A 200 4.78 -1.43 2.03
C SER A 200 4.33 -2.58 1.16
N LEU A 201 3.08 -3.00 1.36
CA LEU A 201 2.40 -3.98 0.53
C LEU A 201 1.42 -3.27 -0.41
N TYR A 202 1.67 -3.38 -1.70
CA TYR A 202 0.79 -2.94 -2.77
C TYR A 202 0.05 -4.17 -3.30
N LEU A 203 -1.26 -4.25 -3.04
CA LEU A 203 -2.08 -5.43 -3.29
C LEU A 203 -3.18 -5.11 -4.32
N GLY A 204 -3.18 -5.77 -5.47
CA GLY A 204 -4.21 -5.52 -6.50
C GLY A 204 -4.16 -4.11 -7.10
N THR A 205 -3.04 -3.39 -6.94
CA THR A 205 -2.92 -1.97 -7.31
C THR A 205 -2.51 -1.82 -8.79
N LYS A 206 -3.10 -0.84 -9.47
CA LYS A 206 -2.77 -0.47 -10.85
C LYS A 206 -1.71 0.64 -10.86
N LEU A 207 -0.61 0.39 -11.56
CA LEU A 207 0.55 1.26 -11.71
C LEU A 207 0.61 1.75 -13.16
N GLN A 208 0.56 3.07 -13.39
CA GLN A 208 0.47 3.66 -14.73
C GLN A 208 1.65 4.56 -15.07
N VAL A 209 2.35 4.23 -16.16
CA VAL A 209 3.36 5.09 -16.78
C VAL A 209 2.68 5.97 -17.82
N ILE A 210 2.46 7.24 -17.50
CA ILE A 210 1.50 8.08 -18.25
C ILE A 210 2.11 8.93 -19.36
N ALA A 211 3.42 9.10 -19.41
CA ALA A 211 4.10 9.91 -20.42
C ALA A 211 5.55 9.47 -20.65
N ASP A 212 6.12 9.90 -21.78
CA ASP A 212 7.55 9.79 -22.01
C ASP A 212 8.30 10.78 -21.13
N ALA A 213 9.32 10.29 -20.43
CA ALA A 213 10.24 11.09 -19.64
C ALA A 213 11.66 10.56 -19.76
N LYS A 214 12.65 11.38 -19.41
CA LYS A 214 14.05 10.96 -19.34
C LYS A 214 14.24 10.02 -18.15
N GLY A 215 14.06 8.72 -18.39
CA GLY A 215 14.16 7.69 -17.37
C GLY A 215 12.84 7.52 -16.62
N ASN A 216 11.87 6.87 -17.26
CA ASN A 216 10.65 6.46 -16.58
C ASN A 216 10.99 5.35 -15.57
N PHE A 217 10.76 5.60 -14.29
CA PHE A 217 11.04 4.65 -13.21
C PHE A 217 9.80 4.53 -12.33
N ILE A 218 9.28 3.31 -12.20
CA ILE A 218 8.13 3.05 -11.34
C ILE A 218 8.51 3.24 -9.87
N THR A 219 9.66 2.70 -9.47
CA THR A 219 10.10 2.78 -8.07
C THR A 219 11.50 3.34 -7.90
N ALA A 220 11.73 4.11 -6.83
CA ALA A 220 13.05 4.50 -6.36
C ALA A 220 13.17 4.23 -4.85
N HIS A 221 13.57 3.00 -4.49
CA HIS A 221 13.62 2.57 -3.09
C HIS A 221 14.92 3.03 -2.42
N ALA A 222 14.79 3.57 -1.20
CA ALA A 222 15.85 4.26 -0.48
C ALA A 222 16.49 3.43 0.65
N ARG A 223 16.31 2.11 0.66
CA ARG A 223 17.00 1.24 1.62
C ARG A 223 18.51 1.36 1.45
N ASN A 224 19.20 1.65 2.55
CA ASN A 224 20.63 1.96 2.49
C ASN A 224 21.54 0.87 3.06
N ASN A 225 21.03 -0.06 3.88
CA ASN A 225 21.83 -1.17 4.39
C ASN A 225 20.99 -2.44 4.60
N GLU A 226 21.65 -3.60 4.79
CA GLU A 226 20.94 -4.87 4.91
C GLU A 226 20.12 -5.02 6.20
N GLY A 227 20.49 -4.29 7.27
CA GLY A 227 19.80 -4.31 8.54
C GLY A 227 18.49 -3.51 8.56
N GLU A 228 18.26 -2.66 7.55
CA GLU A 228 16.98 -1.98 7.38
C GLU A 228 15.90 -2.96 6.92
N ASP A 229 14.84 -3.08 7.72
CA ASP A 229 13.68 -3.91 7.38
C ASP A 229 12.61 -3.13 6.61
N SER A 230 13.03 -2.49 5.51
CA SER A 230 12.16 -1.73 4.59
C SER A 230 12.09 -2.39 3.22
N GLY A 231 11.09 -2.07 2.41
CA GLY A 231 10.95 -2.63 1.07
C GLY A 231 9.54 -2.45 0.51
N PHE A 232 9.43 -2.49 -0.81
CA PHE A 232 8.14 -2.50 -1.49
C PHE A 232 7.81 -3.89 -2.01
N SER A 233 6.63 -4.40 -1.69
CA SER A 233 6.10 -5.66 -2.23
C SER A 233 4.84 -5.38 -3.05
N PHE A 234 4.92 -5.60 -4.36
CA PHE A 234 3.82 -5.47 -5.31
C PHE A 234 3.28 -6.86 -5.64
N VAL A 235 2.04 -7.14 -5.21
CA VAL A 235 1.40 -8.45 -5.34
C VAL A 235 0.07 -8.31 -6.06
N HIS A 236 -0.14 -9.12 -7.11
CA HIS A 236 -1.33 -9.02 -7.98
C HIS A 236 -1.54 -7.63 -8.60
N CYS A 237 -0.47 -6.86 -8.74
CA CYS A 237 -0.54 -5.54 -9.34
C CYS A 237 -0.62 -5.63 -10.86
N LYS A 238 -0.92 -4.50 -11.49
CA LYS A 238 -0.90 -4.35 -12.94
C LYS A 238 -0.08 -3.13 -13.34
N VAL A 239 1.00 -3.36 -14.07
CA VAL A 239 1.81 -2.30 -14.69
C VAL A 239 1.34 -2.10 -16.12
N GLU A 240 0.85 -0.90 -16.42
CA GLU A 240 0.54 -0.49 -17.79
C GLU A 240 0.97 0.96 -18.01
N GLY A 241 0.75 1.47 -19.21
CA GLY A 241 1.05 2.85 -19.52
C GLY A 241 1.06 3.12 -21.01
N THR A 242 1.28 4.37 -21.34
CA THR A 242 1.53 4.86 -22.70
C THR A 242 2.94 5.44 -22.83
N GLY A 243 3.65 5.62 -21.71
CA GLY A 243 5.06 6.03 -21.73
C GLY A 243 5.97 4.89 -22.19
N SER A 244 6.96 5.24 -23.00
CA SER A 244 8.01 4.35 -23.50
C SER A 244 9.20 4.28 -22.54
N GLY A 245 10.01 3.23 -22.69
CA GLY A 245 11.30 3.08 -22.01
C GLY A 245 11.22 3.11 -20.48
N ALA A 246 10.22 2.47 -19.89
CA ALA A 246 10.08 2.45 -18.45
C ALA A 246 10.82 1.29 -17.79
N TYR A 247 11.31 1.54 -16.59
CA TYR A 247 11.94 0.56 -15.74
C TYR A 247 11.07 0.34 -14.50
N LEU A 248 11.08 -0.91 -14.02
CA LEU A 248 10.36 -1.27 -12.80
C LEU A 248 10.90 -0.53 -11.57
N GLY A 249 12.13 -0.02 -11.66
CA GLY A 249 12.71 0.88 -10.68
C GLY A 249 14.20 1.11 -10.85
N ARG A 250 14.74 1.94 -9.97
CA ARG A 250 16.17 2.18 -9.80
C ARG A 250 16.54 2.27 -8.32
N ALA A 251 17.82 2.10 -8.04
CA ALA A 251 18.37 2.29 -6.70
C ALA A 251 18.44 3.79 -6.36
N TRP A 252 17.67 4.26 -5.39
CA TRP A 252 17.88 5.60 -4.84
C TRP A 252 19.01 5.60 -3.81
N MET A 253 19.09 4.55 -2.99
CA MET A 253 20.19 4.30 -2.05
C MET A 253 20.85 2.95 -2.34
N SER A 254 21.82 2.53 -1.51
CA SER A 254 22.75 1.47 -1.87
C SER A 254 22.23 0.03 -1.76
N ARG A 255 21.08 -0.23 -1.10
CA ARG A 255 20.52 -1.58 -0.86
C ARG A 255 18.99 -1.66 -1.08
N PRO A 256 18.45 -1.15 -2.20
CA PRO A 256 17.01 -1.10 -2.46
C PRO A 256 16.38 -2.50 -2.44
N ARG A 257 15.15 -2.59 -1.94
CA ARG A 257 14.39 -3.85 -1.88
C ARG A 257 12.99 -3.68 -2.45
N VAL A 258 12.79 -4.16 -3.68
CA VAL A 258 11.52 -4.04 -4.40
C VAL A 258 11.15 -5.37 -5.03
N VAL A 259 10.02 -5.96 -4.64
CA VAL A 259 9.56 -7.26 -5.08
C VAL A 259 8.28 -7.10 -5.89
N PHE A 260 8.22 -7.72 -7.07
CA PHE A 260 7.00 -7.87 -7.85
C PHE A 260 6.65 -9.35 -7.96
N ALA A 261 5.45 -9.71 -7.53
CA ALA A 261 4.91 -11.07 -7.57
C ALA A 261 3.48 -11.08 -8.11
N TYR A 262 3.14 -12.10 -8.89
CA TYR A 262 1.83 -12.23 -9.56
C TYR A 262 1.38 -10.96 -10.30
N THR A 263 2.34 -10.14 -10.72
CA THR A 263 2.09 -8.82 -11.31
C THR A 263 2.10 -8.95 -12.83
N THR A 264 1.06 -8.45 -13.46
CA THR A 264 0.96 -8.40 -14.93
C THR A 264 1.58 -7.10 -15.45
N MET A 265 2.19 -7.18 -16.62
CA MET A 265 2.97 -6.10 -17.21
C MET A 265 2.64 -6.02 -18.71
N SER A 266 2.03 -4.93 -19.17
CA SER A 266 1.55 -4.77 -20.54
C SER A 266 1.58 -3.32 -21.03
N GLY A 267 1.88 -3.08 -22.30
CA GLY A 267 1.76 -1.75 -22.94
C GLY A 267 2.91 -0.77 -22.68
N VAL A 268 4.00 -1.24 -22.07
CA VAL A 268 5.20 -0.45 -21.78
C VAL A 268 6.41 -1.28 -22.19
N ASP A 269 7.36 -0.68 -22.92
CA ASP A 269 8.67 -1.31 -23.18
C ASP A 269 9.44 -1.36 -21.87
N LEU A 270 9.17 -2.42 -21.10
CA LEU A 270 9.69 -2.59 -19.75
C LEU A 270 11.08 -3.21 -19.80
N PHE A 271 12.05 -2.42 -19.40
CA PHE A 271 13.39 -2.90 -19.10
C PHE A 271 13.47 -3.25 -17.61
N SER A 272 14.17 -4.34 -17.27
CA SER A 272 14.32 -4.66 -15.85
C SER A 272 15.34 -3.75 -15.18
N LEU A 273 15.09 -3.52 -13.88
CA LEU A 273 15.92 -2.89 -12.85
C LEU A 273 17.42 -2.82 -13.16
N GLU A 274 17.97 -1.61 -13.30
CA GLU A 274 19.41 -1.38 -13.13
C GLU A 274 19.78 -1.44 -11.64
N ASN A 275 20.64 -2.38 -11.28
CA ASN A 275 21.36 -2.51 -10.00
C ASN A 275 20.54 -2.87 -8.74
N THR A 276 19.51 -3.73 -8.85
CA THR A 276 18.74 -4.19 -7.68
C THR A 276 18.23 -5.64 -7.77
N SER A 277 18.24 -6.37 -6.65
CA SER A 277 17.77 -7.75 -6.54
C SER A 277 16.27 -7.88 -6.21
N ALA A 278 15.40 -8.09 -7.21
CA ALA A 278 14.23 -8.99 -7.13
C ALA A 278 13.32 -9.00 -8.38
N MET A 279 12.73 -10.16 -8.70
CA MET A 279 11.42 -10.32 -9.37
C MET A 279 10.89 -11.76 -9.37
N GLY A 280 9.58 -11.93 -9.18
CA GLY A 280 8.81 -13.17 -9.29
C GLY A 280 8.36 -13.52 -10.71
N ARG A 281 7.52 -14.56 -10.82
CA ARG A 281 6.98 -15.12 -12.08
C ARG A 281 6.15 -14.08 -12.85
N GLY A 282 6.39 -13.91 -14.16
CA GLY A 282 5.41 -13.26 -15.05
C GLY A 282 5.89 -12.39 -16.22
N ALA A 283 7.18 -12.05 -16.34
CA ALA A 283 7.64 -11.15 -17.43
C ALA A 283 8.89 -11.68 -18.16
N ASN A 284 8.97 -11.45 -19.47
CA ASN A 284 10.08 -11.85 -20.35
C ASN A 284 11.44 -11.56 -19.69
N THR A 285 12.27 -12.59 -19.54
CA THR A 285 13.57 -12.50 -18.86
C THR A 285 14.73 -12.18 -19.80
N ALA A 286 14.50 -12.14 -21.11
CA ALA A 286 15.56 -12.06 -22.11
C ALA A 286 16.23 -10.67 -22.21
N ALA A 287 15.52 -9.59 -21.88
CA ALA A 287 16.02 -8.21 -21.96
C ALA A 287 16.37 -7.63 -20.57
N ARG A 288 16.69 -8.49 -19.61
CA ARG A 288 16.90 -8.07 -18.22
C ARG A 288 18.32 -7.55 -17.98
N ALA A 289 18.42 -6.45 -17.25
CA ALA A 289 19.66 -6.00 -16.63
C ALA A 289 20.21 -7.09 -15.68
N LYS A 290 21.53 -7.24 -15.70
CA LYS A 290 22.29 -8.31 -15.02
C LYS A 290 22.07 -8.36 -13.50
N SER A 291 21.66 -7.24 -12.91
CA SER A 291 21.45 -7.08 -11.48
C SER A 291 20.04 -7.48 -11.02
N SER A 292 19.10 -7.70 -11.93
CA SER A 292 17.78 -8.25 -11.59
C SER A 292 17.87 -9.75 -11.25
N LYS A 293 17.16 -10.19 -10.21
CA LYS A 293 17.20 -11.58 -9.72
C LYS A 293 15.82 -12.21 -9.77
N LYS A 294 15.67 -13.36 -10.46
CA LYS A 294 14.46 -14.18 -10.33
C LYS A 294 14.45 -14.86 -8.95
N LEU A 295 13.40 -14.62 -8.16
CA LEU A 295 13.26 -15.23 -6.83
C LEU A 295 12.67 -16.64 -6.92
N THR A 296 13.14 -17.53 -6.05
CA THR A 296 12.49 -18.82 -5.77
C THR A 296 11.26 -18.62 -4.89
N ASP A 297 10.41 -19.65 -4.78
CA ASP A 297 9.22 -19.60 -3.93
C ASP A 297 9.57 -19.29 -2.47
N ASP A 298 10.63 -19.93 -1.93
CA ASP A 298 11.11 -19.65 -0.57
C ASP A 298 11.66 -18.21 -0.40
N GLN A 299 12.31 -17.66 -1.43
CA GLN A 299 12.87 -16.31 -1.38
C GLN A 299 11.79 -15.23 -1.43
N VAL A 300 10.68 -15.50 -2.14
CA VAL A 300 9.58 -14.53 -2.27
C VAL A 300 8.56 -14.66 -1.14
N ALA A 301 8.44 -15.82 -0.49
CA ALA A 301 7.46 -16.09 0.56
C ALA A 301 7.36 -15.01 1.66
N PRO A 302 8.46 -14.42 2.19
CA PRO A 302 8.37 -13.36 3.21
C PRO A 302 7.69 -12.07 2.74
N PHE A 303 7.55 -11.87 1.43
CA PHE A 303 6.92 -10.70 0.81
C PHE A 303 5.48 -10.98 0.36
N LEU A 304 4.98 -12.20 0.54
CA LEU A 304 3.67 -12.68 0.07
C LEU A 304 2.70 -12.94 1.22
N SER A 305 2.73 -12.17 2.29
CA SER A 305 1.72 -12.26 3.35
C SER A 305 1.53 -10.92 4.05
N LEU A 306 0.49 -10.80 4.88
CA LEU A 306 0.33 -9.65 5.77
C LEU A 306 1.49 -9.52 6.77
N GLY A 307 2.20 -10.62 7.04
CA GLY A 307 3.38 -10.63 7.89
C GLY A 307 4.52 -9.75 7.40
N PHE A 308 4.59 -9.46 6.09
CA PHE A 308 5.56 -8.49 5.58
C PHE A 308 5.38 -7.12 6.25
N ILE A 309 4.14 -6.71 6.52
CA ILE A 309 3.81 -5.43 7.16
C ILE A 309 3.25 -5.60 8.58
N GLU A 310 3.34 -6.80 9.16
CA GLU A 310 2.72 -7.15 10.44
C GLU A 310 1.22 -6.79 10.52
N GLY A 311 0.50 -7.00 9.42
CA GLY A 311 -0.89 -6.56 9.25
C GLY A 311 -1.84 -7.15 10.29
N SER A 312 -1.53 -8.33 10.84
CA SER A 312 -2.31 -8.93 11.93
C SER A 312 -2.36 -8.12 13.22
N LYS A 313 -1.51 -7.09 13.38
CA LYS A 313 -1.49 -6.23 14.57
C LYS A 313 -2.27 -4.94 14.42
N TRP A 314 -2.46 -4.44 13.19
CA TRP A 314 -2.96 -3.08 13.00
C TRP A 314 -3.94 -2.89 11.85
N LEU A 315 -3.96 -3.80 10.88
CA LEU A 315 -4.73 -3.60 9.67
C LEU A 315 -6.21 -3.93 9.90
N LEU A 316 -7.09 -2.94 9.70
CA LEU A 316 -8.55 -3.12 9.73
C LEU A 316 -9.10 -3.20 8.29
N PRO A 317 -10.30 -3.76 8.07
CA PRO A 317 -10.92 -3.76 6.75
C PRO A 317 -11.25 -2.32 6.28
N PRO A 318 -11.51 -2.10 4.97
CA PRO A 318 -11.92 -0.81 4.46
C PRO A 318 -13.10 -0.23 5.24
N PRO A 319 -13.12 1.09 5.53
CA PRO A 319 -14.20 1.71 6.29
C PRO A 319 -15.52 1.62 5.52
N SER A 320 -16.53 1.04 6.17
CA SER A 320 -17.90 0.86 5.67
C SER A 320 -18.68 2.14 5.59
#